data_AF-A0A6G3QMH4-F1
#
_entry.id   AF-A0A6G3QMH4-F1
#
_cell.length_a   1.000
_cell.length_b   1.000
_cell.length_c   1.000
_cell.angle_alpha   90.00
_cell.angle_beta   90.00
_cell.angle_gamma   90.00
#
_symmetry.space_group_name_H-M   'P 1'
#
loop_
_entity.id
_entity.type
_entity.pdbx_description
1 polymer ?
#
loop_
_entity_poly.entity_id
_entity_poly.type
_entity_poly.pdbx_seq_one_letter_code
_entity_poly.pdbx_strand_id
1 'polypeptide(L)'
;MATSEESGVGKHLGWRPERLREQREAHGLTLEQAGERLRALAEEAKLRGIPAANPQTLWQHEQGEVYPGPHYRRAYCLLYRATDPELGFRNALPGEDTQFKLTPMNDQRNGSHVLAVERALLQIGAG
;
A
#
# COMPACT_ATOMS: atom_id res chain seq x y z
N MET A 1 -11.70 -15.73 -32.15
CA MET A 1 -12.35 -14.55 -31.54
C MET A 1 -13.29 -15.08 -30.49
N ALA A 2 -12.92 -15.01 -29.22
CA ALA A 2 -13.76 -15.43 -28.10
C ALA A 2 -14.13 -14.17 -27.32
N THR A 3 -15.42 -13.93 -27.23
CA THR A 3 -16.09 -12.83 -26.52
C THR A 3 -15.86 -12.98 -25.03
N SER A 4 -15.11 -12.05 -24.42
CA SER A 4 -15.00 -11.93 -22.97
C SER A 4 -16.30 -11.31 -22.44
N GLU A 5 -17.20 -12.18 -22.00
CA GLU A 5 -18.47 -11.84 -21.37
C GLU A 5 -18.26 -11.15 -20.01
N GLU A 6 -18.88 -9.98 -19.88
CA GLU A 6 -19.38 -9.35 -18.64
C GLU A 6 -18.43 -9.23 -17.44
N SER A 7 -17.54 -8.21 -17.53
CA SER A 7 -17.08 -7.45 -16.37
C SER A 7 -18.29 -6.91 -15.59
N GLY A 8 -18.59 -7.52 -14.44
CA GLY A 8 -19.70 -7.18 -13.57
C GLY A 8 -19.70 -5.72 -13.11
N VAL A 9 -20.42 -4.89 -13.85
CA VAL A 9 -20.83 -3.53 -13.47
C VAL A 9 -21.77 -3.65 -12.26
N GLY A 10 -21.19 -3.63 -11.05
CA GLY A 10 -21.96 -3.63 -9.80
C GLY A 10 -21.22 -4.04 -8.52
N LYS A 11 -20.05 -4.68 -8.59
CA LYS A 11 -19.44 -5.28 -7.39
C LYS A 11 -18.51 -4.35 -6.57
N HIS A 12 -17.93 -3.33 -7.19
CA HIS A 12 -17.00 -2.40 -6.53
C HIS A 12 -17.31 -0.94 -6.90
N LEU A 13 -18.33 -0.37 -6.25
CA LEU A 13 -18.73 1.03 -6.45
C LEU A 13 -17.55 1.98 -6.16
N GLY A 14 -17.17 2.79 -7.16
CA GLY A 14 -16.07 3.76 -7.03
C GLY A 14 -14.67 3.19 -7.28
N TRP A 15 -14.56 1.98 -7.82
CA TRP A 15 -13.25 1.46 -8.23
C TRP A 15 -12.75 2.18 -9.48
N ARG A 16 -11.53 2.72 -9.39
CA ARG A 16 -10.80 3.48 -10.41
C ARG A 16 -9.38 2.93 -10.55
N PRO A 17 -9.19 1.84 -11.31
CA PRO A 17 -7.91 1.16 -11.43
C PRO A 17 -6.78 2.07 -11.98
N GLU A 18 -7.14 3.09 -12.77
CA GLU A 18 -6.19 4.05 -13.33
C GLU A 18 -5.42 4.85 -12.26
N ARG A 19 -6.03 5.07 -11.09
CA ARG A 19 -5.40 5.78 -9.96
C ARG A 19 -4.18 5.05 -9.41
N LEU A 20 -4.22 3.72 -9.41
CA LEU A 20 -3.10 2.90 -8.96
C LEU A 20 -1.88 3.08 -9.87
N ARG A 21 -2.12 3.14 -11.19
CA ARG A 21 -1.08 3.42 -12.19
C ARG A 21 -0.54 4.84 -12.07
N GLU A 22 -1.42 5.84 -11.94
CA GLU A 22 -1.02 7.23 -11.73
C GLU A 22 -0.09 7.35 -10.51
N GLN A 23 -0.42 6.68 -9.42
CA GLN A 23 0.40 6.69 -8.21
C GLN A 23 1.76 6.02 -8.44
N ARG A 24 1.81 4.89 -9.16
CA ARG A 24 3.08 4.26 -9.52
C ARG A 24 3.97 5.21 -10.33
N GLU A 25 3.41 5.85 -11.34
CA GLU A 25 4.11 6.79 -12.21
C GLU A 25 4.55 8.05 -11.44
N ALA A 26 3.73 8.57 -10.52
CA ALA A 26 4.07 9.70 -9.66
C ALA A 26 5.25 9.40 -8.71
N HIS A 27 5.39 8.14 -8.29
CA HIS A 27 6.55 7.67 -7.52
C HIS A 27 7.78 7.34 -8.39
N GLY A 28 7.70 7.53 -9.71
CA GLY A 28 8.79 7.27 -10.65
C GLY A 28 9.15 5.79 -10.78
N LEU A 29 8.21 4.88 -10.47
CA LEU A 29 8.46 3.45 -10.48
C LEU A 29 8.02 2.80 -11.79
N THR A 30 8.88 1.95 -12.34
CA THR A 30 8.44 1.00 -13.37
C THR A 30 7.54 -0.06 -12.76
N LEU A 31 6.77 -0.76 -13.60
CA LEU A 31 5.91 -1.87 -13.16
C LEU A 31 6.73 -2.95 -12.43
N GLU A 32 7.92 -3.28 -12.94
CA GLU A 32 8.82 -4.26 -12.34
C GLU A 32 9.32 -3.82 -10.98
N GLN A 33 9.81 -2.57 -10.88
CA GLN A 33 10.28 -2.00 -9.61
C GLN A 33 9.17 -1.92 -8.57
N ALA A 34 7.96 -1.55 -8.98
CA ALA A 34 6.80 -1.50 -8.09
C ALA A 34 6.42 -2.91 -7.60
N GLY A 35 6.41 -3.91 -8.48
CA GLY A 35 6.16 -5.31 -8.12
C GLY A 35 7.21 -5.86 -7.14
N GLU A 36 8.49 -5.57 -7.37
CA GLU A 36 9.57 -6.00 -6.48
C GLU A 36 9.51 -5.30 -5.10
N ARG A 37 9.30 -3.97 -5.09
CA ARG A 37 9.10 -3.24 -3.83
C ARG A 37 7.88 -3.70 -3.07
N LEU A 38 6.79 -4.03 -3.76
CA LEU A 38 5.58 -4.57 -3.15
C LEU A 38 5.85 -5.92 -2.48
N ARG A 39 6.67 -6.77 -3.10
CA ARG A 39 7.09 -8.05 -2.52
C ARG A 39 7.95 -7.85 -1.27
N ALA A 40 8.99 -7.03 -1.37
CA ALA A 40 9.86 -6.72 -0.22
C ALA A 40 9.05 -6.15 0.96
N LEU A 41 8.12 -5.24 0.67
CA LEU A 41 7.25 -4.64 1.69
C LEU A 41 6.29 -5.66 2.31
N ALA A 42 5.73 -6.56 1.51
CA ALA A 42 4.86 -7.62 2.02
C ALA A 42 5.60 -8.58 2.97
N GLU A 43 6.86 -8.90 2.65
CA GLU A 43 7.74 -9.69 3.50
C GLU A 43 8.09 -8.95 4.81
N GLU A 44 8.50 -7.69 4.72
CA GLU A 44 8.84 -6.84 5.89
C GLU A 44 7.64 -6.66 6.83
N ALA A 45 6.46 -6.34 6.27
CA ALA A 45 5.24 -6.16 7.02
C ALA A 45 4.58 -7.47 7.47
N LYS A 46 5.21 -8.63 7.18
CA LYS A 46 4.72 -9.98 7.51
C LYS A 46 3.27 -10.21 7.07
N LEU A 47 2.90 -9.65 5.91
CA LEU A 47 1.55 -9.75 5.36
C LEU A 47 1.30 -11.17 4.85
N ARG A 48 0.75 -12.02 5.72
CA ARG A 48 0.30 -13.37 5.35
C ARG A 48 -0.84 -13.24 4.34
N GLY A 49 -0.69 -13.82 3.15
CA GLY A 49 -1.74 -13.85 2.12
C GLY A 49 -1.48 -13.00 0.86
N ILE A 50 -0.24 -12.55 0.62
CA ILE A 50 0.20 -12.01 -0.68
C ILE A 50 1.09 -13.08 -1.34
N PRO A 51 0.51 -14.11 -1.98
CA PRO A 51 1.28 -15.27 -2.46
C PRO A 51 2.24 -14.93 -3.61
N ALA A 52 2.00 -13.83 -4.34
CA ALA A 52 2.88 -13.37 -5.40
C ALA A 52 2.61 -11.89 -5.71
N ALA A 53 3.21 -10.96 -4.98
CA ALA A 53 3.35 -9.58 -5.44
C ALA A 53 4.30 -9.56 -6.65
N ASN A 54 3.82 -10.03 -7.79
CA ASN A 54 4.55 -10.03 -9.05
C ASN A 54 4.09 -8.86 -9.92
N PRO A 55 4.95 -8.38 -10.84
CA PRO A 55 4.61 -7.27 -11.74
C PRO A 55 3.34 -7.55 -12.56
N GLN A 56 3.09 -8.81 -12.92
CA GLN A 56 1.90 -9.23 -13.67
C GLN A 56 0.60 -8.97 -12.90
N THR A 57 0.54 -9.33 -11.62
CA THR A 57 -0.66 -9.13 -10.77
C THR A 57 -0.90 -7.64 -10.55
N LEU A 58 0.17 -6.86 -10.36
CA LEU A 58 0.07 -5.42 -10.30
C LEU A 58 -0.52 -4.84 -11.59
N TRP A 59 -0.03 -5.29 -12.76
CA TRP A 59 -0.55 -4.84 -14.04
C TRP A 59 -2.04 -5.18 -14.21
N GLN A 60 -2.47 -6.37 -13.81
CA GLN A 60 -3.89 -6.76 -13.84
C GLN A 60 -4.77 -5.86 -12.96
N HIS A 61 -4.26 -5.45 -11.79
CA HIS A 61 -4.96 -4.48 -10.95
C HIS A 61 -5.01 -3.08 -11.57
N GLU A 62 -3.92 -2.64 -12.21
CA GLU A 62 -3.84 -1.34 -12.91
C GLU A 62 -4.72 -1.26 -14.16
N GLN A 63 -4.93 -2.38 -14.87
CA GLN A 63 -5.84 -2.46 -16.01
C GLN A 63 -7.31 -2.61 -15.61
N GLY A 64 -7.57 -2.89 -14.33
CA GLY A 64 -8.92 -3.20 -13.87
C GLY A 64 -9.43 -4.58 -14.26
N GLU A 65 -8.54 -5.52 -14.61
CA GLU A 65 -8.91 -6.90 -14.89
C GLU A 65 -9.30 -7.66 -13.62
N VAL A 66 -8.61 -7.37 -12.51
CA VAL A 66 -8.83 -8.02 -11.22
C VAL A 66 -8.94 -6.97 -10.13
N TYR A 67 -9.94 -7.11 -9.25
CA TYR A 67 -10.03 -6.26 -8.07
C TYR A 67 -9.04 -6.72 -7.00
N PRO A 68 -8.18 -5.83 -6.47
CA PRO A 68 -7.19 -6.20 -5.47
C PRO A 68 -7.84 -6.62 -4.15
N GLY A 69 -7.46 -7.79 -3.66
CA GLY A 69 -7.92 -8.30 -2.37
C GLY A 69 -7.46 -7.42 -1.18
N PRO A 70 -8.02 -7.60 0.02
CA PRO A 70 -7.72 -6.77 1.20
C PRO A 70 -6.22 -6.67 1.54
N HIS A 71 -5.46 -7.75 1.38
CA HIS A 71 -4.02 -7.75 1.64
C HIS A 71 -3.24 -6.93 0.61
N TYR A 72 -3.61 -7.03 -0.67
CA TYR A 72 -3.00 -6.21 -1.74
C TYR A 72 -3.29 -4.73 -1.54
N ARG A 73 -4.55 -4.36 -1.24
CA ARG A 73 -4.92 -2.96 -0.96
C ARG A 73 -4.08 -2.38 0.17
N ARG A 74 -3.94 -3.09 1.28
CA ARG A 74 -3.05 -2.68 2.40
C ARG A 74 -1.60 -2.51 1.95
N ALA A 75 -1.07 -3.44 1.16
CA ALA A 75 0.30 -3.34 0.66
C ALA A 75 0.49 -2.15 -0.28
N TYR A 76 -0.49 -1.82 -1.13
CA TYR A 76 -0.45 -0.62 -1.98
C TYR A 76 -0.52 0.67 -1.17
N CYS A 77 -1.39 0.73 -0.16
CA CYS A 77 -1.46 1.87 0.75
C CYS A 77 -0.11 2.13 1.43
N LEU A 78 0.58 1.06 1.85
CA LEU A 78 1.91 1.16 2.46
C LEU A 78 3.00 1.55 1.44
N LEU A 79 2.99 0.94 0.25
CA LEU A 79 3.97 1.20 -0.82
C LEU A 79 3.94 2.65 -1.28
N TYR A 80 2.73 3.16 -1.54
CA TYR A 80 2.54 4.51 -2.09
C TYR A 80 2.28 5.57 -1.01
N ARG A 81 2.19 5.16 0.26
CA ARG A 81 1.83 6.04 1.39
C ARG A 81 0.53 6.81 1.12
N ALA A 82 -0.43 6.10 0.53
CA ALA A 82 -1.72 6.62 0.11
C ALA A 82 -2.85 5.80 0.75
N THR A 83 -4.05 6.34 0.73
CA THR A 83 -5.26 5.70 1.27
C THR A 83 -6.03 4.94 0.19
N ASP A 84 -6.95 4.05 0.61
CA ASP A 84 -7.82 3.31 -0.33
C ASP A 84 -8.54 4.20 -1.37
N PRO A 85 -9.16 5.35 -1.01
CA PRO A 85 -9.80 6.22 -2.00
C PRO A 85 -8.82 6.95 -2.91
N GLU A 86 -7.64 7.34 -2.41
CA GLU A 86 -6.59 7.97 -3.24
C GLU A 86 -6.05 7.00 -4.30
N LEU A 87 -5.96 5.72 -3.95
CA LEU A 87 -5.59 4.63 -4.86
C LEU A 87 -6.76 4.14 -5.73
N GLY A 88 -7.94 4.73 -5.57
CA GLY A 88 -9.12 4.40 -6.38
C GLY A 88 -9.77 3.07 -6.03
N PHE A 89 -9.53 2.46 -4.87
CA PHE A 89 -10.18 1.18 -4.52
C PHE A 89 -11.65 1.32 -4.10
N ARG A 90 -12.05 2.54 -3.72
CA ARG A 90 -13.42 2.92 -3.34
C ARG A 90 -13.59 4.43 -3.52
N ASN A 91 -14.84 4.88 -3.51
CA ASN A 91 -15.11 6.32 -3.36
C ASN A 91 -14.65 6.82 -1.99
N ALA A 92 -14.18 8.06 -1.95
CA ALA A 92 -14.03 8.81 -0.71
C ALA A 92 -15.41 9.00 -0.07
N LEU A 93 -15.50 8.79 1.24
CA LEU A 93 -16.67 9.16 2.00
C LEU A 93 -16.68 10.69 2.20
N PRO A 94 -17.86 11.31 2.40
CA PRO A 94 -17.92 12.75 2.69
C PRO A 94 -17.03 13.11 3.89
N GLY A 95 -16.02 13.96 3.67
CA GLY A 95 -15.06 14.40 4.68
C GLY A 95 -13.73 13.63 4.71
N GLU A 96 -13.57 12.56 3.92
CA GLU A 96 -12.25 11.90 3.72
C GLU A 96 -11.39 12.61 2.66
N ASP A 97 -12.01 13.41 1.80
CA ASP A 97 -11.37 14.37 0.90
C ASP A 97 -10.57 15.45 1.66
N THR A 98 -10.86 15.64 2.94
CA THR A 98 -10.03 16.42 3.84
C THR A 98 -8.71 15.67 4.04
N GLN A 99 -7.65 16.12 3.36
CA GLN A 99 -6.28 15.66 3.60
C GLN A 99 -6.03 15.64 5.11
N PHE A 100 -6.10 14.46 5.71
CA PHE A 100 -5.52 14.26 7.02
C PHE A 100 -4.03 14.50 6.78
N LYS A 101 -3.55 15.67 7.21
CA LYS A 101 -2.13 15.85 7.50
C LYS A 101 -1.81 14.79 8.53
N LEU A 102 -1.41 13.60 8.07
CA LEU A 102 -0.62 12.68 8.85
C LEU A 102 0.49 13.56 9.37
N THR A 103 0.43 13.88 10.66
CA THR A 103 1.54 14.59 11.30
C THR A 103 2.73 13.71 10.97
N PRO A 104 3.75 14.20 10.20
CA PRO A 104 4.92 13.39 9.93
C PRO A 104 5.39 12.93 11.30
N MET A 105 5.30 11.63 11.54
CA MET A 105 5.64 11.05 12.82
C MET A 105 7.14 11.27 12.90
N ASN A 106 7.52 12.35 13.57
CA ASN A 106 8.86 12.88 13.57
C ASN A 106 9.82 11.73 13.89
N ASP A 107 10.69 11.38 12.93
CA ASP A 107 11.71 10.32 13.10
C ASP A 107 12.57 10.57 14.36
N GLN A 108 12.58 11.79 14.91
CA GLN A 108 13.18 12.10 16.21
C GLN A 108 12.60 11.35 17.42
N ARG A 109 11.36 10.84 17.35
CA ARG A 109 10.78 10.04 18.46
C ARG A 109 11.40 8.64 18.55
N ASN A 110 11.90 8.09 17.46
CA ASN A 110 12.62 6.80 17.51
C ASN A 110 14.00 6.95 18.15
N GLY A 111 14.73 8.03 17.87
CA GLY A 111 16.07 8.24 18.45
C GLY A 111 16.04 8.41 19.97
N SER A 112 15.07 9.16 20.49
CA SER A 112 14.93 9.40 21.93
C SER A 112 14.43 8.17 22.69
N HIS A 113 13.55 7.37 22.10
CA HIS A 113 13.08 6.11 22.69
C HIS A 113 14.16 5.02 22.65
N VAL A 114 14.93 4.91 21.57
CA VAL A 114 16.05 3.98 21.45
C VAL A 114 17.14 4.29 22.47
N LEU A 115 17.52 5.57 22.62
CA LEU A 115 18.50 6.01 23.64
C LEU A 115 18.03 5.74 25.09
N ALA A 116 16.73 5.85 25.35
CA ALA A 116 16.16 5.55 26.67
C ALA A 116 16.21 4.04 26.97
N VAL A 117 15.92 3.19 25.98
CA VAL A 117 16.01 1.73 26.11
C VAL A 117 17.46 1.28 26.28
N GLU A 118 18.41 1.82 25.52
CA GLU A 118 19.84 1.50 25.67
C GLU A 118 20.37 1.89 27.06
N ARG A 119 19.99 3.06 27.58
CA ARG A 119 20.35 3.46 28.95
C ARG A 119 19.75 2.55 30.01
N ALA A 120 18.49 2.16 29.86
CA ALA A 120 17.83 1.25 30.81
C ALA A 120 18.50 -0.14 30.82
N LEU A 121 18.87 -0.67 29.65
CA LEU A 121 19.57 -1.96 29.54
C LEU A 121 20.97 -1.92 30.16
N LEU A 122 21.72 -0.82 29.98
CA LEU A 122 23.03 -0.63 30.61
C LEU A 122 22.94 -0.53 32.14
N GLN A 123 21.82 -0.01 32.66
CA GLN A 123 21.61 0.16 34.09
C GLN A 123 21.14 -1.12 34.80
N ILE A 124 20.58 -2.08 34.05
CA ILE A 124 20.20 -3.41 34.56
C ILE A 124 21.40 -4.36 34.57
N GLY A 125 22.40 -4.17 33.69
CA GLY A 125 23.62 -4.99 33.65
C GLY A 125 24.74 -4.56 34.60
N ALA A 126 24.58 -3.45 35.32
CA ALA A 126 25.53 -2.94 36.30
C ALA A 126 25.00 -3.14 37.73
N GLY A 127 24.74 -4.39 38.09
CA GLY A 127 24.41 -4.86 39.43
C GLY A 127 25.08 -6.19 39.70
#